data_AF-A0A1F6EHA9-F1
#
_entry.id   AF-A0A1F6EHA9-F1
#
_cell.length_a   1.000
_cell.length_b   1.000
_cell.length_c   1.000
_cell.angle_alpha   90.00
_cell.angle_beta   90.00
_cell.angle_gamma   90.00
#
_symmetry.space_group_name_H-M   'P 1'
#
loop_
_entity.id
_entity.type
_entity.pdbx_description
1 polymer ?
#
loop_
_entity_poly.entity_id
_entity_poly.type
_entity_poly.pdbx_seq_one_letter_code
_entity_poly.pdbx_strand_id
1 'polypeptide(L)' 'MLVKARAKVQTQKQKKLDRIMTEIEKNGKIANDEVEKLLHCSDATASRYLSALEKQGKIKKVGTTGAGVVYIKA' A
#
# COMPACT_ATOMS: atom_id res chain seq x y z
N MET A 1 18.11 7.31 -23.27
CA MET A 1 16.84 6.56 -23.15
C MET A 1 16.61 6.02 -21.72
N LEU A 2 16.57 6.87 -20.68
CA LEU A 2 16.31 6.41 -19.29
C LEU A 2 15.05 7.05 -18.65
N VAL A 3 14.62 8.21 -19.15
CA VAL A 3 13.48 8.95 -18.59
C VAL A 3 12.15 8.22 -18.80
N LYS A 4 11.91 7.68 -20.00
CA LYS A 4 10.67 6.97 -20.34
C LYS A 4 10.47 5.68 -19.51
N ALA A 5 11.55 4.94 -19.27
CA ALA A 5 11.51 3.72 -18.46
C ALA A 5 11.21 4.02 -16.98
N ARG A 6 11.83 5.07 -16.41
CA ARG A 6 11.56 5.53 -15.04
C ARG A 6 10.11 5.99 -14.86
N ALA A 7 9.57 6.73 -15.82
CA ALA A 7 8.17 7.16 -15.81
C ALA A 7 7.20 5.96 -15.82
N LYS A 8 7.48 4.93 -16.62
CA LYS A 8 6.67 3.69 -16.62
C LYS A 8 6.70 2.97 -15.27
N VAL A 9 7.86 2.90 -14.61
CA VAL A 9 7.96 2.30 -13.27
C VAL A 9 7.18 3.11 -12.23
N GLN A 10 7.28 4.44 -12.27
CA GLN A 10 6.60 5.31 -11.32
C GLN A 10 5.08 5.27 -11.49
N THR A 11 4.58 5.25 -12.73
CA THR A 11 3.14 5.11 -13.00
C THR A 11 2.58 3.78 -12.51
N GLN A 12 3.31 2.68 -12.68
CA GLN A 12 2.87 1.38 -12.16
C GLN A 12 2.88 1.33 -10.62
N LYS A 13 3.88 1.97 -10.00
CA LYS A 13 3.91 2.15 -8.54
C LYS A 13 2.68 2.91 -8.06
N GLN A 14 2.31 4.00 -8.74
CA GLN A 14 1.14 4.80 -8.38
C GLN A 14 -0.16 4.00 -8.50
N LYS A 15 -0.34 3.26 -9.60
CA LYS A 15 -1.52 2.39 -9.79
C LYS A 15 -1.70 1.37 -8.65
N LYS A 16 -0.61 0.81 -8.13
CA LYS A 16 -0.66 -0.12 -6.99
C LYS A 16 -1.06 0.58 -5.70
N LEU A 17 -0.53 1.78 -5.46
CA LEU A 17 -0.90 2.61 -4.31
C LEU A 17 -2.38 3.01 -4.36
N ASP A 18 -2.87 3.40 -5.54
CA ASP A 18 -4.27 3.78 -5.73
C ASP A 18 -5.21 2.60 -5.47
N ARG A 19 -4.85 1.38 -5.90
CA ARG A 19 -5.61 0.17 -5.57
C ARG A 19 -5.72 -0.09 -4.07
N ILE A 20 -4.63 0.04 -3.33
CA ILE A 20 -4.65 -0.10 -1.86
C ILE A 20 -5.60 0.95 -1.26
N MET A 21 -5.52 2.20 -1.73
CA MET A 21 -6.38 3.27 -1.23
C MET A 21 -7.86 3.00 -1.52
N THR A 22 -8.19 2.53 -2.72
CA THR A 22 -9.56 2.14 -3.08
C THR A 22 -10.08 1.02 -2.18
N GLU A 23 -9.24 0.05 -1.84
CA GLU A 23 -9.63 -1.05 -0.96
C GLU A 23 -9.87 -0.58 0.48
N ILE A 24 -9.02 0.32 0.98
CA ILE A 24 -9.22 0.97 2.28
C ILE A 24 -10.51 1.80 2.29
N GLU A 25 -10.84 2.49 1.19
CA GLU A 25 -12.09 3.26 1.08
C GLU A 25 -13.33 2.37 1.05
N LYS A 26 -13.24 1.16 0.48
CA LYS A 26 -14.34 0.20 0.44
C LYS A 26 -14.54 -0.52 1.78
N ASN A 27 -13.46 -1.01 2.37
CA ASN A 27 -13.52 -1.88 3.55
C ASN A 27 -13.29 -1.13 4.87
N GLY A 28 -12.87 0.14 4.81
CA GLY A 28 -12.53 1.00 5.95
C GLY A 28 -11.15 0.76 6.56
N LYS A 29 -10.60 -0.45 6.36
CA LYS A 29 -9.28 -0.87 6.84
C LYS A 29 -8.64 -1.87 5.89
N ILE A 30 -7.33 -2.05 5.99
CA ILE A 30 -6.61 -3.11 5.30
C ILE A 30 -5.45 -3.65 6.15
N ALA A 31 -5.25 -4.96 6.15
CA ALA A 31 -4.08 -5.63 6.74
C ALA A 31 -2.99 -5.87 5.70
N ASN A 32 -1.77 -6.13 6.15
CA ASN A 32 -0.65 -6.40 5.22
C ASN A 32 -0.92 -7.64 4.34
N ASP A 33 -1.41 -8.72 4.92
CA ASP A 33 -1.79 -9.96 4.21
C ASP A 33 -2.85 -9.71 3.12
N GLU A 34 -3.76 -8.77 3.34
CA GLU A 34 -4.77 -8.38 2.33
C GLU A 34 -4.12 -7.64 1.17
N VAL A 35 -3.13 -6.78 1.44
CA VAL A 35 -2.34 -6.11 0.39
C VAL A 35 -1.52 -7.12 -0.42
N GLU A 36 -0.94 -8.12 0.22
CA GLU A 36 -0.22 -9.20 -0.47
C GLU A 36 -1.13 -9.92 -1.48
N LYS A 37 -2.33 -10.28 -1.04
CA LYS A 37 -3.35 -10.93 -1.89
C LYS A 37 -3.86 -10.01 -2.99
N LEU A 38 -4.10 -8.73 -2.68
CA LEU A 38 -4.62 -7.73 -3.63
C LEU A 38 -3.63 -7.42 -4.76
N LEU A 39 -2.34 -7.33 -4.43
CA LEU A 39 -1.29 -6.92 -5.37
C LEU A 39 -0.44 -8.08 -5.88
N HIS A 40 -0.68 -9.31 -5.41
CA HIS A 40 0.13 -10.50 -5.67
C HIS A 40 1.62 -10.20 -5.48
N CYS A 41 1.98 -9.69 -4.30
CA CYS A 41 3.35 -9.31 -3.96
C CYS A 41 3.76 -9.89 -2.62
N SER A 42 5.07 -9.89 -2.35
CA SER A 42 5.59 -10.36 -1.07
C SER A 42 5.22 -9.44 0.09
N ASP A 43 5.18 -10.00 1.30
CA ASP A 43 5.05 -9.28 2.57
C ASP A 43 5.90 -7.99 2.63
N ALA A 44 7.21 -8.11 2.36
CA ALA A 44 8.11 -6.97 2.36
C ALA A 44 7.72 -5.88 1.33
N THR A 45 7.13 -6.29 0.21
CA THR A 45 6.67 -5.36 -0.83
C THR A 45 5.37 -4.66 -0.43
N ALA A 46 4.42 -5.40 0.15
CA ALA A 46 3.18 -4.84 0.70
C ALA A 46 3.48 -3.82 1.80
N SER A 47 4.36 -4.18 2.74
CA SER A 47 4.83 -3.30 3.81
C SER A 47 5.46 -2.01 3.28
N ARG A 48 6.24 -2.08 2.19
CA ARG A 48 6.83 -0.89 1.55
C ARG A 48 5.79 0.04 0.94
N TYR A 49 4.72 -0.49 0.35
CA TYR A 49 3.63 0.33 -0.20
C TYR A 49 2.83 1.01 0.91
N LEU A 50 2.47 0.26 1.95
CA LEU A 50 1.76 0.80 3.11
C LEU A 50 2.59 1.88 3.82
N SER A 51 3.88 1.62 4.05
CA SER A 51 4.81 2.62 4.61
C SER A 51 4.89 3.89 3.75
N ALA A 52 4.78 3.77 2.42
CA ALA A 52 4.80 4.93 1.53
C ALA A 52 3.52 5.77 1.66
N LEU A 53 2.35 5.13 1.84
CA LEU A 53 1.07 5.82 2.08
C LEU A 53 1.03 6.46 3.47
N GLU A 54 1.59 5.78 4.47
CA GLU A 54 1.70 6.30 5.84
C GLU A 54 2.61 7.52 5.88
N LYS A 55 3.79 7.46 5.22
CA LYS A 55 4.69 8.62 5.07
C LYS A 55 4.05 9.78 4.29
N GLN A 56 3.11 9.50 3.39
CA GLN A 56 2.33 10.52 2.69
C GLN A 56 1.18 11.07 3.54
N GLY A 57 0.91 10.51 4.72
CA GLY A 57 -0.20 10.91 5.59
C GLY A 57 -1.58 10.49 5.07
N LYS A 58 -1.66 9.51 4.16
CA LYS A 58 -2.93 9.03 3.58
C LYS A 58 -3.59 7.96 4.44
N ILE A 59 -2.79 7.17 5.15
CA ILE A 59 -3.24 6.07 5.99
C ILE A 59 -2.52 6.14 7.34
N LYS A 60 -3.14 5.57 8.37
CA LYS A 60 -2.56 5.42 9.71
C LYS A 60 -2.51 3.95 10.09
N LYS A 61 -1.37 3.53 10.64
CA LYS A 61 -1.22 2.20 11.24
C LYS A 61 -1.95 2.16 12.58
N VAL A 62 -2.83 1.18 12.74
CA VAL A 62 -3.55 0.88 13.98
C VAL A 62 -3.12 -0.51 14.43
N GLY A 63 -2.54 -0.58 15.63
CA GLY A 63 -1.98 -1.80 16.20
C GLY A 63 -0.46 -1.74 16.33
N THR A 64 0.05 -2.41 17.36
CA THR A 64 1.47 -2.32 17.77
C THR A 64 2.32 -3.31 16.99
N THR A 65 2.01 -4.61 17.06
CA THR A 65 2.83 -5.68 16.47
C THR A 65 1.99 -6.91 16.11
N GLY A 66 2.33 -7.59 15.00
CA GLY A 66 1.75 -8.89 14.61
C GLY A 66 0.45 -8.81 13.80
N ALA A 67 -0.32 -9.90 13.81
CA ALA A 67 -1.53 -10.08 12.99
C ALA A 67 -2.67 -9.09 13.26
N GLY A 68 -2.59 -8.32 14.35
CA GLY A 68 -3.56 -7.26 14.67
C GLY A 68 -3.26 -5.90 14.02
N VAL A 69 -2.17 -5.80 13.25
CA VAL A 69 -1.78 -4.55 12.58
C VAL A 69 -2.66 -4.33 11.35
N VAL A 70 -3.46 -3.28 11.40
CA VAL A 70 -4.29 -2.83 10.29
C VAL A 70 -4.00 -1.38 9.95
N TYR A 71 -4.30 -0.98 8.74
CA TYR A 71 -4.16 0.39 8.27
C TYR A 71 -5.52 0.95 7.94
N ILE A 72 -5.81 2.15 8.43
CA ILE A 72 -7.06 2.88 8.17
C ILE A 72 -6.75 4.18 7.44
N LYS A 73 -7.75 4.76 6.78
CA LYS A 73 -7.62 6.09 6.19
C LYS A 73 -7.33 7.12 7.30
N ALA A 74 -6.34 7.99 7.05
CA ALA A 74 -5.86 8.98 8.01
C ALA A 74 -6.84 10.13 8.25
#